data_AF-A0A7V1Z9B2-F1
#
_entry.id   AF-A0A7V1Z9B2-F1
#
_cell.length_a   1.000
_cell.length_b   1.000
_cell.length_c   1.000
_cell.angle_alpha   90.00
_cell.angle_beta   90.00
_cell.angle_gamma   90.00
#
_symmetry.space_group_name_H-M   'P 1'
#
loop_
_entity.id
_entity.type
_entity.pdbx_description
1 polymer ?
#
loop_
_entity_poly.entity_id
_entity_poly.type
_entity_poly.pdbx_seq_one_letter_code
_entity_poly.pdbx_strand_id
1 'polypeptide(L)'
;MSAADNHLPITPQDLEAFLDETLTDSEMARIESALRADPQLRRQLAELIARRDQGEHSVGAIWRRFQVSCPSREEWELYLTDQLPAAVADYCRFHLEVIACQVCQANLDDLREHPPG
;
A
#
# COMPACT_ATOMS: atom_id res chain seq x y z
N MET A 1 -34.40 -23.80 -5.01
CA MET A 1 -33.79 -22.63 -5.67
C MET A 1 -32.34 -22.98 -5.93
N SER A 2 -31.99 -23.20 -7.20
CA SER A 2 -30.76 -23.92 -7.59
C SER A 2 -29.53 -23.03 -7.46
N ALA A 3 -28.52 -23.57 -6.77
CA ALA A 3 -27.15 -23.09 -6.77
C ALA A 3 -26.58 -23.19 -8.19
N ALA A 4 -26.44 -22.05 -8.85
CA ALA A 4 -25.50 -21.87 -9.93
C ALA A 4 -24.37 -21.02 -9.35
N ASP A 5 -23.40 -21.69 -8.72
CA ASP A 5 -22.09 -21.13 -8.43
C ASP A 5 -21.47 -20.73 -9.77
N ASN A 6 -21.72 -19.49 -10.16
CA ASN A 6 -21.24 -18.93 -11.41
C ASN A 6 -19.74 -18.65 -11.23
N HIS A 7 -18.92 -19.65 -11.55
CA HIS A 7 -17.47 -19.54 -11.71
C HIS A 7 -17.15 -18.73 -12.99
N LEU A 8 -17.75 -17.55 -13.13
CA LEU A 8 -17.41 -16.64 -14.20
C LEU A 8 -16.01 -16.07 -13.89
N PRO A 9 -15.04 -16.17 -14.82
CA PRO A 9 -13.72 -15.59 -14.61
C PRO A 9 -13.85 -14.10 -14.29
N ILE A 10 -13.12 -13.64 -13.27
CA ILE A 10 -13.09 -12.22 -12.91
C ILE A 10 -12.40 -11.46 -14.03
N THR A 11 -13.10 -10.47 -14.57
CA THR A 11 -12.63 -9.64 -15.67
C THR A 11 -11.91 -8.38 -15.16
N PRO A 12 -11.12 -7.69 -15.99
CA PRO A 12 -10.57 -6.38 -15.62
C PRO A 12 -11.63 -5.36 -15.22
N GLN A 13 -12.79 -5.37 -15.89
CA GLN A 13 -13.91 -4.48 -15.57
C GLN A 13 -14.49 -4.76 -14.18
N ASP A 14 -14.55 -6.03 -13.77
CA ASP A 14 -14.97 -6.39 -12.40
C ASP A 14 -13.99 -5.86 -11.35
N LEU A 15 -12.68 -5.89 -11.63
CA LEU A 15 -11.67 -5.34 -10.74
C LEU A 15 -11.74 -3.81 -10.66
N GLU A 16 -12.05 -3.13 -11.76
CA GLU A 16 -12.28 -1.68 -11.76
C GLU A 16 -13.53 -1.32 -10.94
N ALA A 17 -14.64 -2.01 -11.17
CA ALA A 17 -15.88 -1.81 -10.41
C ALA A 17 -15.73 -2.13 -8.92
N PHE A 18 -14.90 -3.13 -8.60
CA PHE A 18 -14.50 -3.47 -7.22
C PHE A 18 -13.69 -2.34 -6.58
N LEU A 19 -12.71 -1.76 -7.29
CA LEU A 19 -11.94 -0.62 -6.80
C LEU A 19 -12.78 0.65 -6.65
N ASP A 20 -13.83 0.80 -7.46
CA ASP A 20 -14.76 1.92 -7.39
C ASP A 20 -15.88 1.70 -6.35
N GLU A 21 -15.90 0.55 -5.67
CA GLU A 21 -16.95 0.15 -4.71
C GLU A 21 -18.37 0.24 -5.29
N THR A 22 -18.52 -0.10 -6.58
CA THR A 22 -19.79 0.02 -7.32
C THR A 22 -20.55 -1.30 -7.48
N LEU A 23 -19.99 -2.40 -7.00
CA LEU A 23 -20.58 -3.74 -7.08
C LEU A 23 -21.54 -4.00 -5.91
N THR A 24 -22.37 -5.04 -6.04
CA THR A 24 -23.19 -5.50 -4.91
C THR A 24 -22.34 -6.17 -3.83
N ASP A 25 -22.82 -6.23 -2.59
CA ASP A 25 -22.14 -6.93 -1.48
C ASP A 25 -21.71 -8.35 -1.83
N SER A 26 -22.56 -9.08 -2.56
CA SER A 26 -22.29 -10.45 -2.97
C SER A 26 -21.14 -10.56 -3.98
N GLU A 27 -21.02 -9.59 -4.87
CA GLU A 27 -19.96 -9.53 -5.88
C GLU A 27 -18.65 -9.05 -5.26
N MET A 28 -18.70 -8.07 -4.36
CA MET A 28 -17.55 -7.63 -3.55
C MET A 28 -16.95 -8.81 -2.79
N ALA A 29 -17.78 -9.55 -2.03
CA ALA A 29 -17.33 -10.72 -1.26
C ALA A 29 -16.74 -11.83 -2.15
N ARG A 30 -17.33 -12.05 -3.34
CA ARG A 30 -16.82 -13.02 -4.32
C ARG A 30 -15.41 -12.63 -4.80
N ILE A 31 -15.20 -11.37 -5.17
CA ILE A 31 -13.92 -10.88 -5.65
C ILE A 31 -12.87 -10.91 -4.53
N GLU A 32 -13.22 -10.50 -3.30
CA GLU A 32 -12.32 -10.63 -2.14
C GLU A 32 -11.85 -12.07 -1.91
N SER A 33 -12.79 -13.02 -1.98
CA SER A 33 -12.46 -14.44 -1.81
C SER A 33 -11.50 -14.93 -2.90
N ALA A 34 -11.71 -14.49 -4.15
CA ALA A 34 -10.83 -14.83 -5.26
C ALA A 34 -9.44 -14.18 -5.12
N LEU A 35 -9.36 -12.92 -4.67
CA LEU A 35 -8.09 -12.24 -4.41
C LEU A 35 -7.26 -12.93 -3.33
N ARG A 36 -7.89 -13.48 -2.28
CA ARG A 36 -7.16 -14.26 -1.27
C ARG A 36 -6.57 -15.55 -1.84
N ALA A 37 -7.29 -16.20 -2.75
CA ALA A 37 -6.90 -17.49 -3.33
C ALA A 37 -5.90 -17.37 -4.49
N ASP A 38 -5.93 -16.28 -5.25
CA ASP A 38 -5.18 -16.14 -6.50
C ASP A 38 -4.11 -15.03 -6.44
N PRO A 39 -2.80 -15.36 -6.35
CA PRO A 39 -1.72 -14.40 -6.44
C PRO A 39 -1.64 -13.66 -7.79
N GLN A 40 -2.07 -14.26 -8.90
CA GLN A 40 -2.07 -13.61 -10.19
C GLN A 40 -3.14 -12.52 -10.25
N LEU A 41 -4.34 -12.80 -9.75
CA LEU A 41 -5.41 -11.80 -9.67
C LEU A 41 -5.01 -10.61 -8.77
N ARG A 42 -4.32 -10.88 -7.65
CA ARG A 42 -3.73 -9.81 -6.81
C ARG A 42 -2.73 -8.94 -7.55
N ARG A 43 -1.87 -9.53 -8.39
CA ARG A 43 -0.94 -8.77 -9.23
C ARG A 43 -1.68 -7.88 -10.25
N GLN A 44 -2.72 -8.41 -10.89
CA GLN A 44 -3.53 -7.63 -11.83
C GLN A 44 -4.23 -6.44 -11.15
N LEU A 45 -4.78 -6.64 -9.96
CA LEU A 45 -5.37 -5.56 -9.15
C LEU A 45 -4.33 -4.52 -8.76
N ALA A 46 -3.14 -4.94 -8.33
CA ALA A 46 -2.04 -4.03 -8.00
C ALA A 46 -1.58 -3.20 -9.21
N GLU A 47 -1.53 -3.78 -10.41
CA GLU A 47 -1.23 -3.04 -11.65
C GLU A 47 -2.31 -2.01 -11.97
N LEU A 48 -3.60 -2.34 -11.78
CA LEU A 48 -4.70 -1.38 -11.96
C LEU A 48 -4.60 -0.21 -10.98
N ILE A 49 -4.34 -0.49 -9.70
CA ILE A 49 -4.11 0.54 -8.69
C ILE A 49 -2.92 1.42 -9.09
N ALA A 50 -1.79 0.82 -9.46
CA ALA A 50 -0.59 1.55 -9.87
C ALA A 50 -0.84 2.46 -11.08
N ARG A 51 -1.62 2.02 -12.07
CA ARG A 51 -2.02 2.84 -13.23
C ARG A 51 -2.92 4.00 -12.82
N ARG A 52 -3.90 3.77 -11.96
CA ARG A 52 -4.77 4.84 -11.42
C ARG A 52 -3.97 5.87 -10.62
N ASP A 53 -2.99 5.40 -9.88
CA ASP A 53 -2.07 6.20 -9.07
C ASP A 53 -1.02 6.97 -9.89
N GLN A 54 -0.93 6.75 -11.20
CA GLN A 54 -0.16 7.61 -12.11
C GLN A 54 -0.94 8.89 -12.47
N GLY A 55 -2.25 8.96 -12.20
CA GLY A 55 -3.02 10.19 -12.31
C GLY A 55 -2.65 11.17 -11.19
N GLU A 56 -2.45 12.45 -11.52
CA GLU A 56 -1.98 13.49 -10.57
C GLU A 56 -2.94 13.79 -9.39
N HIS A 57 -4.09 13.11 -9.33
CA HIS A 57 -5.18 13.40 -8.40
C HIS A 57 -5.73 12.16 -7.65
N SER A 58 -5.00 11.05 -7.55
CA SER A 58 -5.39 10.00 -6.60
C SER A 58 -4.95 10.37 -5.17
N VAL A 59 -5.69 9.89 -4.16
CA VAL A 59 -5.29 10.03 -2.75
C VAL A 59 -3.91 9.41 -2.52
N GLY A 60 -3.62 8.26 -3.14
CA GLY A 60 -2.31 7.60 -3.07
C GLY A 60 -1.17 8.44 -3.67
N ALA A 61 -1.42 9.11 -4.79
CA ALA A 61 -0.44 10.01 -5.42
C ALA A 61 -0.16 11.24 -4.54
N ILE A 62 -1.21 11.87 -4.00
CA ILE A 62 -1.09 13.00 -3.07
C ILE A 62 -0.32 12.56 -1.82
N TRP A 63 -0.68 11.43 -1.21
CA TRP A 63 -0.04 10.94 0.01
C TRP A 63 1.47 10.72 -0.16
N ARG A 64 1.89 10.11 -1.28
CA ARG A 64 3.31 9.90 -1.60
C ARG A 64 4.04 11.20 -1.92
N ARG A 65 3.40 12.10 -2.69
CA ARG A 65 3.99 13.40 -3.07
C ARG A 65 4.26 14.28 -1.85
N PHE A 66 3.32 14.33 -0.92
CA PHE A 66 3.44 15.15 0.28
C PHE A 66 4.04 14.40 1.48
N GLN A 67 4.41 13.13 1.30
CA GLN A 67 5.06 12.30 2.33
C GLN A 67 4.27 12.29 3.66
N VAL A 68 2.93 12.32 3.57
CA VAL A 68 2.02 12.69 4.69
C VAL A 68 2.23 11.83 5.94
N SER A 69 2.61 10.58 5.78
CA SER A 69 2.84 9.62 6.87
C SER A 69 4.32 9.29 7.10
N CYS A 70 5.24 9.86 6.34
CA CYS A 70 6.67 9.55 6.49
C CYS A 70 7.20 10.23 7.76
N PRO A 71 7.99 9.53 8.60
CA PRO A 71 8.77 10.18 9.63
C PRO A 71 9.73 11.22 9.04
N SER A 72 9.94 12.29 9.78
CA SER A 72 10.90 13.33 9.45
C SER A 72 12.34 12.80 9.46
N ARG A 73 13.25 13.54 8.83
CA ARG A 73 14.67 13.17 8.84
C ARG A 73 15.28 13.16 10.25
N GLU A 74 14.89 14.11 11.10
CA GLU A 74 15.32 14.16 12.50
C GLU A 74 14.83 12.93 13.28
N GLU A 75 13.60 12.47 13.05
CA GLU A 75 13.11 11.22 13.65
C GLU A 75 13.92 10.01 13.17
N TRP A 76 14.38 9.98 11.92
CA TRP A 76 15.26 8.91 11.44
C TRP A 76 16.66 8.94 12.09
N GLU A 77 17.21 10.12 12.35
CA GLU A 77 18.47 10.26 13.11
C GLU A 77 18.31 9.73 14.55
N LEU A 78 17.20 10.10 15.21
CA LEU A 78 16.85 9.59 16.54
C LEU A 78 16.57 8.07 16.52
N TYR A 79 15.97 7.56 15.45
CA TYR A 79 15.75 6.13 15.25
C TYR A 79 17.07 5.36 15.15
N LEU A 80 18.02 5.85 14.36
CA LEU A 80 19.35 5.22 14.20
C LEU A 80 20.18 5.21 15.49
N THR A 81 19.95 6.20 16.35
CA THR A 81 20.65 6.35 17.63
C THR A 81 19.91 5.73 18.81
N ASP A 82 18.78 5.06 18.57
CA ASP A 82 17.92 4.43 19.59
C ASP A 82 17.43 5.42 20.67
N GLN A 83 17.14 6.66 20.26
CA GLN A 83 16.70 7.75 21.14
C GLN A 83 15.21 8.07 21.02
N LEU A 84 14.49 7.39 20.12
CA LEU A 84 13.05 7.59 19.96
C LEU A 84 12.25 6.93 21.11
N PRO A 85 11.11 7.51 21.51
CA PRO A 85 10.13 6.80 22.31
C PRO A 85 9.69 5.50 21.62
N ALA A 86 9.47 4.43 22.38
CA ALA A 86 9.19 3.09 21.85
C ALA A 86 8.08 3.07 20.78
N ALA A 87 6.96 3.76 21.02
CA ALA A 87 5.85 3.83 20.07
C ALA A 87 6.24 4.50 18.72
N VAL A 88 7.13 5.49 18.76
CA VAL A 88 7.61 6.17 17.54
C VAL A 88 8.61 5.28 16.80
N ALA A 89 9.48 4.58 17.52
CA ALA A 89 10.37 3.58 16.94
C ALA A 89 9.60 2.41 16.29
N ASP A 90 8.51 1.96 16.91
CA ASP A 90 7.61 0.94 16.32
C ASP A 90 6.97 1.44 15.03
N TYR A 91 6.50 2.68 15.00
CA TYR A 91 5.94 3.29 13.79
C TYR A 91 6.98 3.40 12.67
N CYS A 92 8.21 3.82 13.01
CA CYS A 92 9.33 3.89 12.07
C CYS A 92 9.64 2.51 11.46
N ARG A 93 9.75 1.47 12.29
CA ARG A 93 9.93 0.08 11.83
C ARG A 93 8.80 -0.38 10.92
N PHE A 94 7.54 -0.15 11.32
CA PHE A 94 6.38 -0.46 10.49
C PHE A 94 6.44 0.24 9.12
N HIS A 95 6.87 1.50 9.09
CA HIS A 95 6.99 2.27 7.86
C HIS A 95 8.08 1.72 6.91
N LEU A 96 9.16 1.16 7.46
CA LEU A 96 10.25 0.55 6.69
C LEU A 96 9.94 -0.86 6.22
N GLU A 97 9.33 -1.68 7.07
CA GLU A 97 9.22 -3.13 6.85
C GLU A 97 7.86 -3.55 6.30
N VAL A 98 6.78 -2.87 6.71
CA VAL A 98 5.41 -3.24 6.33
C VAL A 98 4.89 -2.35 5.21
N ILE A 99 5.00 -1.02 5.36
CA ILE A 99 4.70 -0.09 4.26
C ILE A 99 5.75 -0.20 3.15
N ALA A 100 6.99 -0.58 3.50
CA ALA A 100 8.12 -0.65 2.57
C ALA A 100 8.30 0.66 1.77
N CYS A 101 8.24 1.79 2.49
CA CYS A 101 8.31 3.11 1.88
C CYS A 101 9.70 3.41 1.32
N GLN A 102 9.79 3.51 -0.02
CA GLN A 102 11.05 3.78 -0.73
C GLN A 102 11.72 5.10 -0.33
N VAL A 103 10.93 6.14 -0.03
CA VAL A 103 11.46 7.44 0.40
C VAL A 103 12.14 7.32 1.77
N CYS A 104 11.51 6.61 2.71
CA CYS A 104 12.07 6.41 4.05
C CYS A 104 13.30 5.49 4.03
N GLN A 105 13.29 4.45 3.19
CA GLN A 105 14.46 3.60 2.99
C GLN A 105 15.65 4.42 2.46
N ALA A 106 15.43 5.22 1.41
CA ALA A 106 16.46 6.10 0.85
C ALA A 106 16.97 7.14 1.87
N ASN A 107 16.09 7.73 2.68
CA ASN A 107 16.48 8.69 3.71
C ASN A 107 17.33 8.03 4.81
N LEU A 108 16.95 6.83 5.25
CA LEU A 108 17.69 6.07 6.25
C LEU A 108 19.07 5.63 5.72
N ASP A 109 19.14 5.21 4.46
CA ASP A 109 20.40 4.83 3.81
C ASP A 109 21.33 6.04 3.68
N ASP A 110 20.82 7.19 3.25
CA ASP A 110 21.57 8.45 3.18
C ASP A 110 22.09 8.89 4.56
N LEU A 111 21.29 8.78 5.63
CA LEU A 111 21.73 9.07 7.00
C LEU A 111 22.81 8.11 7.52
N ARG A 112 22.79 6.83 7.09
CA ARG A 112 23.83 5.86 7.45
C ARG A 112 25.15 6.15 6.75
N GLU A 113 25.08 6.61 5.50
CA GLU A 113 26.25 7.00 4.71
C GLU A 113 26.81 8.36 5.16
N HIS A 114 25.93 9.26 5.58
CA HIS A 114 26.25 10.63 5.96
C HIS A 114 25.63 11.00 7.33
N PRO A 115 26.14 10.44 8.44
CA PRO A 115 25.61 10.76 9.76
C PRO A 115 25.81 12.24 10.09
N PRO A 116 24.84 12.88 10.78
CA PRO A 116 25.01 14.23 11.28
C PRO A 116 26.22 14.29 12.23
N GLY A 117 27.00 15.37 12.13
CA GLY A 117 28.22 15.60 12.91
C GLY A 117 27.96 16.03 14.35
#